data_AF-A0A1V9G6M4-F1
#
_entry.id   AF-A0A1V9G6M4-F1
#
_cell.length_a   1.000
_cell.length_b   1.000
_cell.length_c   1.000
_cell.angle_alpha   90.00
_cell.angle_beta   90.00
_cell.angle_gamma   90.00
#
_symmetry.space_group_name_H-M   'P 1'
#
loop_
_entity.id
_entity.type
_entity.pdbx_description
1 polymer ?
#
loop_
_entity_poly.entity_id
_entity_poly.type
_entity_poly.pdbx_seq_one_letter_code
_entity_poly.pdbx_strand_id
1 'polypeptide(L)'
;MALVPQKLSVTARQTINQKRRIRLAALPCFCKLPNEARPFFRQWHIHAIDVSKINSISYADARQMMQQVRNYYGKSRRDVITIEEFSEYTGKSKSLVRMVVVSRTIEQELKRQCNLNGKTQLSNYKPNS
;
A
#
# COMPACT_ATOMS: atom_id res chain seq x y z
N MET A 1 -28.66 9.95 63.19
CA MET A 1 -28.45 11.25 62.55
C MET A 1 -27.51 11.10 61.36
N ALA A 2 -28.01 11.55 60.20
CA ALA A 2 -27.34 11.98 58.97
C ALA A 2 -26.10 11.21 58.45
N LEU A 3 -26.35 10.42 57.38
CA LEU A 3 -25.39 10.05 56.35
C LEU A 3 -24.67 11.30 55.81
N VAL A 4 -23.33 11.32 55.87
CA VAL A 4 -22.51 12.30 55.14
C VAL A 4 -22.10 11.67 53.81
N PRO A 5 -22.39 12.30 52.65
CA PRO A 5 -22.05 11.73 51.36
C PRO A 5 -20.55 11.89 51.11
N GLN A 6 -19.82 10.78 51.15
CA GLN A 6 -18.44 10.75 50.65
C GLN A 6 -18.46 10.88 49.13
N LYS A 7 -18.05 12.08 48.70
CA LYS A 7 -17.59 12.50 47.37
C LYS A 7 -17.49 11.37 46.33
N LEU A 8 -18.42 11.38 45.37
CA LEU A 8 -18.31 10.67 44.09
C LEU A 8 -17.07 11.17 43.34
N SER A 9 -15.92 10.51 43.51
CA SER A 9 -14.81 10.64 42.59
C SER A 9 -15.13 9.83 41.33
N VAL A 10 -15.48 10.52 40.25
CA VAL A 10 -15.60 9.97 38.90
C VAL A 10 -14.19 9.56 38.44
N THR A 11 -13.73 8.38 38.82
CA THR A 11 -12.59 7.76 38.14
C THR A 11 -13.10 7.21 36.82
N ALA A 12 -12.96 7.99 35.75
CA ALA A 12 -13.02 7.49 34.40
C ALA A 12 -12.18 6.20 34.33
N ARG A 13 -12.80 5.08 33.95
CA ARG A 13 -12.04 3.86 33.64
C ARG A 13 -11.11 4.22 32.50
N GLN A 14 -9.82 4.40 32.80
CA GLN A 14 -8.79 4.41 31.77
C GLN A 14 -8.90 3.05 31.09
N THR A 15 -9.44 3.02 29.87
CA THR A 15 -9.22 1.89 28.97
C THR A 15 -7.73 1.81 28.80
N ILE A 16 -7.10 0.90 29.55
CA ILE A 16 -5.72 0.50 29.32
C ILE A 16 -5.74 -0.09 27.92
N ASN A 17 -5.48 0.75 26.93
CA ASN A 17 -5.04 0.34 25.62
C ASN A 17 -3.67 -0.30 25.87
N GLN A 18 -3.69 -1.55 26.33
CA GLN A 18 -2.54 -2.42 26.22
C GLN A 18 -2.28 -2.51 24.73
N LYS A 19 -1.44 -1.59 24.23
CA LYS A 19 -0.79 -1.74 22.94
C LYS A 19 -0.13 -3.10 23.02
N ARG A 20 -0.80 -4.14 22.50
CA ARG A 20 -0.18 -5.43 22.27
C ARG A 20 1.00 -5.08 21.39
N ARG A 21 2.19 -5.12 21.99
CA ARG A 21 3.45 -4.97 21.30
C ARG A 21 3.48 -6.15 20.36
N ILE A 22 3.01 -5.94 19.13
CA ILE A 22 3.03 -6.95 18.08
C ILE A 22 4.49 -7.34 18.00
N ARG A 23 4.83 -8.54 18.47
CA ARG A 23 6.17 -9.08 18.30
C ARG A 23 6.36 -9.13 16.78
N LEU A 24 7.24 -8.27 16.28
CA LEU A 24 7.55 -8.06 14.85
C LEU A 24 7.87 -9.35 14.07
N ALA A 25 8.05 -10.47 14.76
CA ALA A 25 8.35 -11.78 14.19
C ALA A 25 7.20 -12.42 13.38
N ALA A 26 5.97 -11.89 13.42
CA ALA A 26 4.81 -12.51 12.77
C ALA A 26 4.10 -11.60 11.76
N LEU A 27 4.77 -10.57 11.21
CA LEU A 27 4.30 -9.90 10.00
C LEU A 27 4.93 -10.59 8.79
N PRO A 28 4.16 -10.97 7.75
CA PRO A 28 4.65 -11.67 6.56
C PRO A 28 5.42 -10.72 5.62
N CYS A 29 6.40 -10.02 6.16
CA CYS A 29 7.40 -9.23 5.44
C CYS A 29 8.84 -9.72 5.67
N PHE A 30 9.00 -10.89 6.31
CA PHE A 30 10.31 -11.49 6.58
C PHE A 30 10.40 -12.94 6.07
N CYS A 31 10.13 -13.16 4.79
CA CYS A 31 10.79 -14.27 4.13
C CYS A 31 12.26 -13.86 4.01
N LYS A 32 13.10 -14.29 4.96
CA LYS A 32 14.55 -14.16 4.85
C LYS A 32 14.97 -14.94 3.61
N LEU A 33 15.20 -14.23 2.51
CA LEU A 33 15.89 -14.80 1.35
C LEU A 33 17.30 -15.16 1.84
N PRO A 34 17.71 -16.43 1.75
CA PRO A 34 19.08 -16.79 2.09
C PRO A 34 19.96 -16.08 1.05
N ASN A 35 20.89 -15.24 1.52
CA ASN A 35 21.97 -14.61 0.76
C ASN A 35 21.82 -13.14 0.30
N GLU A 36 21.07 -12.28 1.00
CA GLU A 36 21.05 -10.84 0.71
C GLU A 36 21.51 -9.99 1.92
N ALA A 37 22.71 -9.42 1.83
CA ALA A 37 23.34 -8.57 2.86
C ALA A 37 22.75 -7.15 2.96
N ARG A 38 21.57 -6.90 2.37
CA ARG A 38 20.91 -5.59 2.37
C ARG A 38 19.46 -5.76 2.82
N PRO A 39 18.94 -4.92 3.73
CA PRO A 39 17.52 -4.94 4.03
C PRO A 39 16.74 -4.63 2.74
N PHE A 40 15.97 -5.59 2.26
CA PHE A 40 15.07 -5.43 1.11
C PHE A 40 13.86 -4.60 1.50
N PHE A 41 14.06 -3.30 1.72
CA PHE A 41 12.95 -2.36 1.82
C PHE A 41 12.52 -1.99 0.40
N ARG A 42 11.63 -2.79 -0.20
CA ARG A 42 11.01 -2.40 -1.47
C ARG A 42 10.08 -1.22 -1.18
N GLN A 43 10.58 -0.01 -1.38
CA GLN A 43 9.77 1.19 -1.27
C GLN A 43 8.71 1.17 -2.37
N TRP A 44 7.45 1.18 -1.95
CA TRP A 44 6.32 1.21 -2.87
C TRP A 44 6.08 2.63 -3.33
N HIS A 45 5.96 2.80 -4.65
CA HIS A 45 5.70 4.09 -5.28
C HIS A 45 4.30 4.09 -5.87
N ILE A 46 3.71 5.28 -5.90
CA ILE A 46 2.39 5.52 -6.48
C ILE A 46 2.53 5.97 -7.92
N HIS A 47 1.65 5.47 -8.77
CA HIS A 47 1.50 5.92 -10.14
C HIS A 47 0.12 6.53 -10.37
N ALA A 48 -0.04 7.22 -11.49
CA ALA A 48 -1.29 7.91 -11.81
C ALA A 48 -2.48 6.95 -11.95
N ILE A 49 -2.24 5.70 -12.34
CA ILE A 49 -3.29 4.67 -12.39
C ILE A 49 -3.83 4.40 -10.98
N ASP A 50 -2.95 4.37 -9.98
CA ASP A 50 -3.34 4.15 -8.59
C ASP A 50 -4.13 5.36 -8.06
N VAL A 51 -3.65 6.58 -8.33
CA VAL A 51 -4.34 7.82 -7.94
C VAL A 51 -5.73 7.92 -8.56
N SER A 52 -5.85 7.57 -9.85
CA SER A 52 -7.14 7.52 -10.56
C SER A 52 -8.12 6.58 -9.87
N LYS A 53 -7.67 5.38 -9.47
CA LYS A 53 -8.49 4.41 -8.73
C LYS A 53 -8.83 4.86 -7.30
N ILE A 54 -7.89 5.46 -6.57
CA ILE A 54 -8.09 5.87 -5.17
C ILE A 54 -9.06 7.05 -5.07
N ASN A 55 -8.97 8.00 -6.00
CA ASN A 55 -9.77 9.22 -5.96
C ASN A 55 -10.98 9.18 -6.90
N SER A 56 -11.16 8.10 -7.66
CA SER A 56 -12.23 7.96 -8.66
C SER A 56 -12.24 9.11 -9.67
N ILE A 57 -11.06 9.52 -10.13
CA ILE A 57 -10.86 10.62 -11.09
C ILE A 57 -10.27 10.10 -12.40
N SER A 58 -10.36 10.92 -13.46
CA SER A 58 -9.76 10.58 -14.74
C SER A 58 -8.24 10.41 -14.63
N TYR A 59 -7.65 9.64 -15.54
CA TYR A 59 -6.19 9.46 -15.58
C TYR A 59 -5.46 10.79 -15.85
N ALA A 60 -6.07 11.73 -16.57
CA ALA A 60 -5.51 13.05 -16.81
C ALA A 60 -5.42 13.86 -15.51
N ASP A 61 -6.51 13.89 -14.74
CA ASP A 61 -6.57 14.59 -13.45
C ASP A 61 -5.64 13.94 -12.42
N ALA A 62 -5.54 12.61 -12.45
CA ALA A 62 -4.59 11.88 -11.61
C ALA A 62 -3.13 12.28 -11.89
N ARG A 63 -2.76 12.52 -13.16
CA ARG A 63 -1.42 13.03 -13.51
C ARG A 63 -1.20 14.45 -13.00
N GLN A 64 -2.21 15.32 -13.08
CA GLN A 64 -2.14 16.67 -12.54
C GLN A 64 -1.99 16.65 -11.02
N MET A 65 -2.75 15.82 -10.32
CA MET A 65 -2.65 15.64 -8.87
C MET A 65 -1.27 15.11 -8.45
N MET A 66 -0.71 14.14 -9.17
CA MET A 66 0.67 13.72 -8.92
C MET A 66 1.68 14.86 -9.11
N GLN A 67 1.46 15.75 -10.07
CA GLN A 67 2.32 16.93 -10.23
C GLN A 67 2.16 17.90 -9.05
N GLN A 68 0.94 18.11 -8.55
CA GLN A 68 0.70 18.94 -7.37
C GLN A 68 1.42 18.37 -6.13
N VAL A 69 1.33 17.07 -5.91
CA VAL A 69 2.05 16.38 -4.82
C VAL A 69 3.55 16.57 -4.96
N ARG A 70 4.12 16.42 -6.16
CA ARG A 70 5.54 16.67 -6.40
C ARG A 70 5.94 18.10 -6.08
N ASN A 71 5.16 19.07 -6.56
CA ASN A 71 5.41 20.48 -6.32
C ASN A 71 5.39 20.79 -4.81
N TYR A 72 4.45 20.20 -4.06
CA TYR A 72 4.35 20.36 -2.61
C TYR A 72 5.62 19.88 -1.87
N TYR A 73 6.21 18.76 -2.30
CA TYR A 73 7.45 18.21 -1.72
C TYR A 73 8.73 18.70 -2.40
N GLY A 74 8.66 19.69 -3.31
CA GLY A 74 9.84 20.20 -4.03
C GLY A 74 10.51 19.19 -4.98
N LYS A 75 9.76 18.17 -5.44
CA LYS A 75 10.26 17.08 -6.26
C LYS A 75 10.23 17.40 -7.76
N SER A 76 11.16 16.81 -8.50
CA SER A 76 11.19 16.90 -9.96
C SER A 76 10.01 16.14 -10.59
N ARG A 77 9.64 16.49 -11.83
CA ARG A 77 8.56 15.82 -12.56
C ARG A 77 8.78 14.30 -12.74
N ARG A 78 10.03 13.85 -12.76
CA ARG A 78 10.39 12.43 -12.94
C ARG A 78 10.51 11.68 -11.62
N ASP A 79 10.54 12.40 -10.51
CA ASP A 79 10.71 11.79 -9.21
C ASP A 79 9.48 10.97 -8.84
N VAL A 80 9.76 9.90 -8.11
CA VAL A 80 8.77 8.99 -7.58
C VAL A 80 8.08 9.61 -6.36
N ILE A 81 6.80 9.29 -6.22
CA ILE A 81 5.99 9.66 -5.07
C ILE A 81 5.79 8.39 -4.25
N THR A 82 6.13 8.46 -2.97
CA THR A 82 5.97 7.35 -2.05
C THR A 82 4.51 7.25 -1.58
N ILE A 83 4.15 6.10 -1.03
CA ILE A 83 2.82 5.94 -0.42
C ILE A 83 2.62 6.92 0.73
N GLU A 84 3.67 7.12 1.53
CA GLU A 84 3.67 7.98 2.69
C GLU A 84 3.37 9.43 2.32
N GLU A 85 4.09 9.98 1.33
CA GLU A 85 3.91 11.36 0.86
C GLU A 85 2.52 11.62 0.29
N PHE A 86 2.01 10.70 -0.54
CA PHE A 86 0.67 10.85 -1.09
C PHE A 86 -0.42 10.76 -0.02
N SER A 87 -0.27 9.84 0.94
CA SER A 87 -1.24 9.66 2.02
C SER A 87 -1.26 10.89 2.94
N GLU A 88 -0.10 11.47 3.22
CA GLU A 88 0.02 12.70 3.99
C GLU A 88 -0.61 13.89 3.26
N TYR A 89 -0.30 14.09 1.97
CA TYR A 89 -0.86 15.18 1.17
C TYR A 89 -2.39 15.09 1.02
N THR A 90 -2.92 13.89 0.78
CA THR A 90 -4.36 13.70 0.49
C THR A 90 -5.21 13.41 1.73
N GLY A 91 -4.58 13.13 2.88
CA GLY A 91 -5.26 12.64 4.08
C GLY A 91 -5.85 11.23 3.94
N LYS A 92 -5.55 10.50 2.86
CA LYS A 92 -6.03 9.12 2.65
C LYS A 92 -5.29 8.15 3.56
N SER A 93 -5.97 7.08 3.98
CA SER A 93 -5.35 6.09 4.85
C SER A 93 -4.26 5.32 4.09
N LYS A 94 -3.09 5.17 4.73
CA LYS A 94 -1.96 4.40 4.16
C LYS A 94 -2.37 2.97 3.80
N SER A 95 -3.28 2.37 4.57
CA SER A 95 -3.80 1.02 4.31
C SER A 95 -4.56 0.94 2.98
N LEU A 96 -5.45 1.90 2.72
CA LEU A 96 -6.21 1.97 1.47
C LEU A 96 -5.26 2.10 0.27
N VAL A 97 -4.31 3.03 0.38
CA VAL A 97 -3.36 3.33 -0.69
C VAL A 97 -2.48 2.10 -0.99
N ARG A 98 -1.96 1.42 0.05
CA ARG A 98 -1.20 0.17 -0.10
C ARG A 98 -2.01 -0.93 -0.76
N MET A 99 -3.26 -1.10 -0.35
CA MET A 99 -4.15 -2.13 -0.92
C MET A 99 -4.33 -1.93 -2.42
N VAL A 100 -4.55 -0.69 -2.89
CA VAL A 100 -4.71 -0.41 -4.32
C VAL A 100 -3.42 -0.69 -5.10
N VAL A 101 -2.27 -0.22 -4.58
CA VAL A 101 -0.97 -0.43 -5.23
C VAL A 101 -0.65 -1.91 -5.34
N VAL A 102 -0.82 -2.67 -4.25
CA VAL A 102 -0.59 -4.12 -4.21
C VAL A 102 -1.54 -4.87 -5.15
N SER A 103 -2.83 -4.53 -5.13
CA SER A 103 -3.83 -5.12 -6.02
C SER A 103 -3.43 -4.98 -7.49
N ARG A 104 -2.97 -3.80 -7.91
CA ARG A 104 -2.45 -3.58 -9.27
C ARG A 104 -1.21 -4.42 -9.55
N THR A 105 -0.26 -4.52 -8.62
CA THR A 105 0.95 -5.34 -8.82
C THR A 105 0.61 -6.82 -8.98
N ILE A 106 -0.34 -7.33 -8.19
CA ILE A 106 -0.86 -8.70 -8.33
C ILE A 106 -1.54 -8.86 -9.69
N GLU A 107 -2.40 -7.92 -10.10
CA GLU A 107 -3.08 -7.95 -11.40
C GLU A 107 -2.08 -8.00 -12.57
N GLN A 108 -1.00 -7.22 -12.51
CA GLN A 108 0.06 -7.21 -13.51
C GLN A 108 0.82 -8.54 -13.55
N GLU A 109 1.11 -9.13 -12.39
CA GLU A 109 1.81 -10.40 -12.30
C GLU A 109 0.93 -11.56 -12.81
N LEU A 110 -0.36 -11.58 -12.48
CA LEU A 110 -1.31 -12.55 -13.04
C LEU A 110 -1.40 -12.43 -14.56
N LYS A 111 -1.53 -11.21 -15.09
CA LYS A 111 -1.51 -10.98 -16.55
C LYS A 111 -0.22 -11.49 -17.19
N ARG A 112 0.93 -11.28 -16.54
CA ARG A 112 2.22 -11.78 -17.01
C ARG A 112 2.23 -13.31 -17.11
N GLN A 113 1.71 -14.01 -16.09
CA GLN A 113 1.63 -15.47 -16.07
C GLN A 113 0.69 -16.01 -17.14
N CYS A 114 -0.49 -15.42 -17.30
CA CYS A 114 -1.44 -15.81 -18.35
C CYS A 114 -0.89 -15.59 -19.76
N ASN A 115 -0.16 -14.49 -20.00
CA ASN A 115 0.45 -14.19 -21.30
C ASN A 115 1.62 -15.11 -21.65
N LEU A 116 2.29 -15.70 -20.66
CA LEU A 116 3.32 -16.72 -20.88
C LEU A 116 2.71 -18.05 -21.31
N ASN A 117 1.52 -18.40 -20.78
CA ASN A 117 0.82 -19.61 -21.16
C ASN A 117 0.26 -19.56 -22.60
N GLY A 118 -0.04 -18.36 -23.13
CA GLY A 118 -0.53 -18.19 -24.51
C GLY A 118 0.53 -18.25 -25.62
N LYS A 119 1.84 -18.31 -25.28
CA LYS A 119 2.94 -18.41 -26.26
C LYS A 119 3.56 -19.81 -26.35
N THR A 120 2.99 -20.79 -25.66
CA THR A 120 3.49 -22.16 -25.69
C THR A 120 2.68 -22.97 -26.73
N GLN A 121 3.32 -23.15 -27.90
CA GLN A 121 2.99 -24.11 -28.99
C GLN A 121 1.82 -23.81 -29.95
N LEU A 122 2.13 -23.12 -31.05
CA LEU A 122 1.48 -23.30 -32.36
C LEU A 122 2.53 -23.35 -33.51
N SER A 123 3.72 -23.89 -33.24
CA SER A 123 4.67 -24.26 -34.30
C SER A 123 5.16 -25.68 -34.05
N ASN A 124 4.48 -26.65 -34.66
CA ASN A 124 4.97 -27.96 -35.10
C ASN A 124 3.80 -28.95 -35.22
N TYR A 125 2.88 -28.68 -36.14
CA TYR A 125 2.13 -29.77 -36.78
C TYR A 125 2.32 -29.61 -38.29
N LYS A 126 3.34 -30.28 -38.82
CA LYS A 126 3.33 -30.72 -40.21
C LYS A 126 2.54 -32.02 -40.23
N PRO A 127 1.37 -32.11 -40.88
CA PRO A 127 0.80 -33.40 -41.18
C PRO A 127 1.74 -34.09 -42.18
N ASN A 128 2.28 -35.23 -41.78
CA ASN A 128 2.89 -36.16 -42.73
C ASN A 128 1.77 -37.01 -43.32
N SER A 129 1.91 -37.29 -44.62
CA SER A 129 1.11 -38.16 -45.50
C SER A 129 -0.08 -37.52 -46.18
#